data_AF-A0A7Y5BL50-F1
#
_entry.id   AF-A0A7Y5BL50-F1
#
_cell.length_a   1.000
_cell.length_b   1.000
_cell.length_c   1.000
_cell.angle_alpha   90.00
_cell.angle_beta   90.00
_cell.angle_gamma   90.00
#
_symmetry.space_group_name_H-M   'P 1'
#
loop_
_entity.id
_entity.type
_entity.pdbx_description
1 polymer ?
#
loop_
_entity_poly.entity_id
_entity_poly.type
_entity_poly.pdbx_seq_one_letter_code
_entity_poly.pdbx_strand_id
1 'polypeptide(L)'
;MEIARRENKTIIILDINGEIDLYNAPEIKDVIAKLIEEQKYQIIINLEKVSYIDSSGIGALISSLSNLKKYQGGLKIINVAGSVRKVFELTKLTSFFEIFDNEGDAVAAFK
;
A
#
# COMPACT_ATOMS: atom_id res chain seq x y z
N MET A 1 13.51 -5.95 -1.83
CA MET A 1 12.57 -4.89 -1.40
C MET A 1 12.92 -4.51 0.02
N GLU A 2 12.82 -3.22 0.37
CA GLU A 2 12.93 -2.76 1.75
C GLU A 2 11.63 -2.06 2.14
N ILE A 3 11.16 -2.27 3.38
CA ILE A 3 9.97 -1.62 3.92
C ILE A 3 10.35 -0.85 5.18
N ALA A 4 10.23 0.48 5.12
CA ALA A 4 10.38 1.34 6.29
C ALA A 4 9.01 1.74 6.83
N ARG A 5 8.83 1.66 8.15
CA ARG A 5 7.61 2.07 8.84
C ARG A 5 7.75 3.48 9.41
N ARG A 6 6.79 4.34 9.10
CA ARG A 6 6.55 5.63 9.76
C ARG A 6 5.15 5.64 10.39
N GLU A 7 4.94 6.52 11.37
CA GLU A 7 3.66 6.66 12.05
C GLU A 7 3.24 8.14 12.11
N ASN A 8 2.00 8.41 11.71
CA ASN A 8 1.37 9.71 11.77
C ASN A 8 0.06 9.57 12.56
N LYS A 9 0.11 9.91 13.86
CA LYS A 9 -0.99 9.69 14.82
C LYS A 9 -1.39 8.21 14.90
N THR A 10 -2.48 7.83 14.24
CA THR A 10 -3.04 6.46 14.20
C THR A 10 -2.77 5.76 12.87
N ILE A 11 -2.19 6.47 11.90
CA ILE A 11 -1.97 5.99 10.54
C ILE A 11 -0.54 5.51 10.41
N ILE A 12 -0.38 4.29 9.91
CA ILE A 12 0.93 3.72 9.59
C ILE A 12 1.24 3.98 8.12
N ILE A 13 2.43 4.47 7.84
CA ILE A 13 2.92 4.69 6.48
C ILE A 13 4.07 3.70 6.25
N LEU A 14 3.95 2.90 5.20
CA LEU A 14 4.97 1.96 4.76
C LEU A 14 5.64 2.51 3.51
N ASP A 15 6.88 2.98 3.64
CA ASP A 15 7.70 3.40 2.51
C ASP A 15 8.38 2.16 1.92
N ILE A 16 8.02 1.82 0.68
CA ILE A 16 8.58 0.67 -0.03
C ILE A 16 9.66 1.15 -0.99
N ASN A 17 10.80 0.47 -0.97
CA ASN A 17 11.93 0.74 -1.84
C ASN A 17 12.32 -0.51 -2.65
N GLY A 18 12.56 -0.32 -3.94
CA GLY A 18 12.96 -1.36 -4.88
C GLY A 18 11.82 -1.84 -5.78
N GLU A 19 11.68 -3.15 -5.92
CA GLU A 19 10.71 -3.77 -6.82
C GLU A 19 9.71 -4.62 -6.03
N ILE A 20 8.47 -4.71 -6.50
CA ILE A 20 7.43 -5.55 -5.90
C ILE A 20 7.09 -6.69 -6.87
N ASP A 21 7.53 -7.91 -6.55
CA ASP A 21 7.43 -9.09 -7.41
C ASP A 21 6.92 -10.33 -6.65
N LEU A 22 6.78 -11.46 -7.34
CA LEU A 22 6.38 -12.73 -6.74
C LEU A 22 7.19 -13.15 -5.50
N TYR A 23 8.48 -12.82 -5.43
CA TYR A 23 9.35 -13.26 -4.34
C TYR A 23 9.20 -12.40 -3.08
N ASN A 24 8.93 -11.11 -3.26
CA ASN A 24 8.92 -10.15 -2.15
C ASN A 24 7.52 -9.62 -1.79
N ALA A 25 6.53 -9.76 -2.67
CA ALA A 25 5.13 -9.40 -2.40
C ALA A 25 4.52 -10.08 -1.14
N PRO A 26 4.88 -11.32 -0.78
CA PRO A 26 4.43 -11.92 0.48
C PRO A 26 4.82 -11.10 1.72
N GLU A 27 5.98 -10.44 1.71
CA GLU A 27 6.46 -9.64 2.84
C GLU A 27 5.51 -8.47 3.17
N ILE A 28 4.89 -7.85 2.16
CA ILE A 28 3.88 -6.80 2.35
C ILE A 28 2.68 -7.33 3.13
N LYS A 29 2.25 -8.56 2.83
CA LYS A 29 1.13 -9.20 3.53
C LYS A 29 1.50 -9.48 4.99
N ASP A 30 2.70 -9.99 5.23
CA ASP A 30 3.17 -10.33 6.57
C ASP A 30 3.32 -9.08 7.46
N VAL A 31 3.87 -8.00 6.91
CA VAL A 31 3.97 -6.71 7.63
C VAL A 31 2.58 -6.19 7.97
N ILE A 32 1.64 -6.22 7.04
CA ILE A 32 0.27 -5.75 7.29
C ILE A 32 -0.47 -6.66 8.27
N ALA A 33 -0.26 -7.97 8.23
CA ALA A 33 -0.82 -8.90 9.21
C ALA A 33 -0.35 -8.58 10.63
N LYS A 34 0.95 -8.32 10.81
CA LYS A 34 1.50 -7.87 12.11
C LYS A 34 0.89 -6.54 12.56
N LEU A 35 0.71 -5.58 11.66
CA LEU A 35 0.06 -4.31 11.99
C LEU A 35 -1.41 -4.49 12.41
N ILE A 36 -2.13 -5.43 11.80
CA ILE A 36 -3.49 -5.80 12.21
C ILE A 36 -3.49 -6.37 13.64
N GLU A 37 -2.52 -7.23 13.98
CA GLU A 37 -2.34 -7.75 15.34
C GLU A 37 -2.03 -6.63 16.35
N GLU A 38 -1.28 -5.61 15.94
CA GLU A 38 -1.01 -4.38 16.71
C GLU A 38 -2.20 -3.40 16.77
N GLN A 39 -3.36 -3.77 16.22
CA GLN A 39 -4.56 -2.92 16.13
C GLN A 39 -4.36 -1.64 15.30
N LYS A 40 -3.46 -1.68 14.32
CA LYS A 40 -3.21 -0.60 13.36
C LYS A 40 -3.90 -0.92 12.03
N TYR A 41 -5.03 -0.27 11.78
CA TYR A 41 -5.90 -0.60 10.64
C TYR A 41 -5.91 0.45 9.51
N GLN A 42 -5.30 1.61 9.73
CA GLN A 42 -5.19 2.68 8.74
C GLN A 42 -3.78 2.69 8.18
N ILE A 43 -3.62 2.25 6.93
CA ILE A 43 -2.32 2.05 6.32
C ILE A 43 -2.20 2.84 5.02
N ILE A 44 -1.07 3.52 4.84
CA ILE A 44 -0.65 4.15 3.59
C ILE A 44 0.57 3.39 3.06
N ILE A 45 0.53 3.01 1.79
CA ILE A 45 1.70 2.49 1.07
C ILE A 45 2.28 3.62 0.21
N ASN A 46 3.54 3.98 0.46
CA ASN A 46 4.26 4.94 -0.35
C ASN A 46 5.13 4.21 -1.39
N LEU A 47 4.83 4.46 -2.67
CA LEU A 47 5.50 3.83 -3.81
C LEU A 47 6.52 4.74 -4.50
N GLU A 48 6.91 5.87 -3.88
CA GLU A 48 7.84 6.84 -4.46
C GLU A 48 9.16 6.22 -4.94
N LYS A 49 9.67 5.23 -4.19
CA LYS A 49 10.93 4.53 -4.50
C LYS A 49 10.71 3.14 -5.11
N VAL A 50 9.51 2.87 -5.63
CA VAL A 50 9.20 1.61 -6.30
C VAL A 50 9.35 1.76 -7.80
N SER A 51 10.28 1.02 -8.40
CA SER A 51 10.57 1.07 -9.84
C SER A 51 9.73 0.10 -10.66
N TYR A 52 9.17 -0.94 -10.02
CA TYR A 52 8.46 -2.02 -10.70
C TYR A 52 7.43 -2.70 -9.78
N ILE A 53 6.31 -3.11 -10.37
CA ILE A 53 5.31 -3.97 -9.73
C ILE A 53 4.71 -4.94 -10.75
N ASP A 54 4.55 -6.21 -10.37
CA ASP A 54 3.86 -7.23 -11.17
C ASP A 54 2.48 -7.62 -10.61
N SER A 55 1.87 -8.66 -11.18
CA SER A 55 0.56 -9.18 -10.75
C SER A 55 0.56 -9.74 -9.32
N SER A 56 1.68 -10.29 -8.84
CA SER A 56 1.82 -10.79 -7.48
C SER A 56 1.85 -9.65 -6.47
N GLY A 57 2.56 -8.56 -6.78
CA GLY A 57 2.55 -7.33 -6.00
C GLY A 57 1.15 -6.72 -5.88
N ILE A 58 0.45 -6.60 -7.01
CA ILE A 58 -0.94 -6.16 -7.04
C ILE A 58 -1.83 -7.06 -6.19
N GLY A 59 -1.72 -8.38 -6.35
CA GLY A 59 -2.50 -9.35 -5.59
C GLY A 59 -2.25 -9.24 -4.08
N ALA A 60 -1.02 -8.91 -3.69
CA ALA A 60 -0.69 -8.63 -2.29
C ALA A 60 -1.40 -7.38 -1.77
N LEU A 61 -1.36 -6.27 -2.49
CA LEU A 61 -2.06 -5.04 -2.10
C LEU A 61 -3.58 -5.24 -1.99
N ILE A 62 -4.19 -5.96 -2.93
CA ILE A 62 -5.64 -6.23 -2.91
C ILE A 62 -6.01 -7.10 -1.71
N SER A 63 -5.23 -8.15 -1.45
CA SER A 63 -5.43 -9.04 -0.30
C SER A 63 -5.31 -8.26 1.02
N SER A 64 -4.30 -7.41 1.13
CA SER A 64 -4.07 -6.57 2.31
C SER A 64 -5.20 -5.57 2.55
N LEU A 65 -5.66 -4.87 1.51
CA LEU A 65 -6.83 -3.99 1.60
C LEU A 65 -8.07 -4.76 2.06
N SER A 66 -8.31 -5.94 1.52
CA SER A 66 -9.45 -6.79 1.86
C SER A 66 -9.40 -7.25 3.32
N ASN A 67 -8.21 -7.53 3.85
CA ASN A 67 -8.02 -7.88 5.25
C ASN A 67 -8.24 -6.69 6.18
N LEU A 68 -7.70 -5.51 5.87
CA LEU A 68 -7.89 -4.31 6.68
C LEU A 68 -9.36 -3.89 6.76
N LYS A 69 -10.11 -4.04 5.66
CA LYS A 69 -11.56 -3.75 5.63
C LYS A 69 -12.39 -4.58 6.61
N LYS A 70 -11.93 -5.79 6.99
CA LYS A 70 -12.60 -6.62 8.02
C LYS A 70 -12.60 -5.95 9.39
N TYR A 71 -11.66 -5.03 9.64
CA TYR A 71 -11.49 -4.28 10.88
C TYR A 71 -11.91 -2.82 10.75
N GLN A 72 -12.74 -2.49 9.74
CA GLN A 72 -13.14 -1.11 9.41
C GLN A 72 -11.94 -0.20 9.08
N GLY A 73 -10.80 -0.79 8.75
CA GLY A 73 -9.60 -0.11 8.30
C GLY A 73 -9.58 0.16 6.79
N GLY A 74 -8.43 0.60 6.31
CA GLY A 74 -8.22 0.87 4.89
C GLY A 74 -6.75 0.91 4.50
N LEU A 75 -6.53 0.73 3.20
CA LEU A 75 -5.21 0.86 2.57
C LEU A 75 -5.30 1.90 1.46
N LYS A 76 -4.47 2.93 1.58
CA LYS A 76 -4.31 3.99 0.57
C LYS A 76 -2.92 3.92 -0.02
N ILE A 77 -2.78 4.46 -1.23
CA ILE A 77 -1.50 4.44 -1.94
C ILE A 77 -1.12 5.85 -2.32
N ILE A 78 0.16 6.20 -2.14
CA ILE A 78 0.71 7.48 -2.56
C ILE A 78 1.90 7.32 -3.51
N ASN A 79 2.19 8.37 -4.28
CA ASN A 79 3.36 8.48 -5.14
C ASN A 79 3.47 7.37 -6.21
N VAL A 80 2.35 7.00 -6.82
CA VAL A 80 2.34 6.03 -7.93
C VAL A 80 2.79 6.72 -9.22
N ALA A 81 4.02 6.45 -9.66
CA ALA A 81 4.63 7.12 -10.81
C ALA A 81 5.16 6.14 -11.87
N GLY A 82 5.55 6.67 -13.05
CA GLY A 82 6.32 5.94 -14.06
C GLY A 82 5.68 4.63 -14.55
N SER A 83 6.47 3.56 -14.59
CA SER A 83 6.07 2.19 -14.97
C SER A 83 4.96 1.66 -14.06
N VAL A 84 5.06 1.90 -12.74
CA VAL A 84 4.08 1.47 -11.74
C VAL A 84 2.71 2.11 -12.04
N ARG A 85 2.69 3.41 -12.35
CA ARG A 85 1.45 4.12 -12.73
C ARG A 85 0.77 3.49 -13.94
N LYS A 86 1.54 3.16 -14.99
CA LYS A 86 1.02 2.48 -16.19
C LYS A 86 0.39 1.13 -15.85
N VAL A 87 1.01 0.35 -14.96
CA VAL A 87 0.47 -0.93 -14.52
C VAL A 87 -0.89 -0.72 -13.83
N PHE A 88 -0.99 0.24 -12.90
CA PHE A 88 -2.26 0.55 -12.20
C PHE A 88 -3.38 0.99 -13.16
N GLU A 89 -3.05 1.79 -14.18
CA GLU A 89 -4.02 2.26 -15.17
C GLU A 89 -4.49 1.14 -16.10
N LEU A 90 -3.56 0.34 -16.63
CA LEU A 90 -3.88 -0.78 -17.53
C LEU A 90 -4.71 -1.86 -16.84
N THR A 91 -4.45 -2.09 -15.56
CA THR A 91 -5.18 -3.07 -14.74
C THR A 91 -6.44 -2.49 -14.10
N LYS A 92 -6.76 -1.21 -14.33
CA LYS A 92 -7.90 -0.49 -13.75
C LYS A 92 -7.94 -0.55 -12.21
N LEU A 93 -6.79 -0.65 -11.57
CA LEU A 93 -6.69 -0.73 -10.11
C LEU A 93 -7.00 0.58 -9.39
N THR A 94 -7.06 1.68 -10.14
CA THR A 94 -7.53 2.99 -9.64
C THR A 94 -8.97 2.95 -9.14
N SER A 95 -9.77 1.93 -9.46
CA SER A 95 -11.10 1.73 -8.86
C SER A 95 -11.09 0.91 -7.56
N PHE A 96 -10.00 0.20 -7.28
CA PHE A 96 -9.86 -0.64 -6.08
C PHE A 96 -9.17 0.11 -4.94
N PHE A 97 -8.23 0.98 -5.27
CA PHE A 97 -7.45 1.74 -4.30
C PHE A 97 -7.79 3.22 -4.38
N GLU A 98 -7.85 3.87 -3.23
CA GLU A 98 -7.75 5.32 -3.15
C GLU A 98 -6.27 5.71 -3.30
N ILE A 99 -5.94 6.40 -4.40
CA ILE A 99 -4.58 6.81 -4.75
C ILE A 99 -4.48 8.33 -4.68
N PHE A 100 -3.43 8.83 -4.04
CA PHE A 100 -3.18 10.26 -3.86
C PHE A 100 -1.76 10.63 -4.30
N ASP A 101 -1.57 11.89 -4.69
CA ASP A 101 -0.27 12.40 -5.08
C ASP A 101 0.60 12.82 -3.89
N ASN A 102 0.02 12.96 -2.70
CA ASN A 102 0.76 13.34 -1.48
C ASN A 102 0.20 12.68 -0.22
N GLU A 103 1.05 12.61 0.81
CA GLU A 103 0.73 12.00 2.11
C GLU A 103 -0.39 12.74 2.84
N GLY A 104 -0.43 14.07 2.76
CA GLY A 104 -1.40 14.91 3.48
C GLY A 104 -2.84 14.59 3.09
N ASP A 105 -3.11 14.48 1.79
CA ASP A 105 -4.45 14.15 1.28
C ASP A 105 -4.85 12.71 1.65
N ALA A 106 -3.92 11.76 1.59
CA ALA A 106 -4.19 10.37 1.98
C ALA A 106 -4.53 10.25 3.48
N VAL A 107 -3.81 10.98 4.33
CA VAL A 107 -4.07 11.09 5.78
C VAL A 107 -5.44 11.71 6.01
N ALA A 108 -5.75 12.85 5.38
CA ALA A 108 -7.02 13.55 5.54
C ALA A 108 -8.23 12.72 5.07
N ALA A 109 -8.03 11.80 4.13
CA ALA A 109 -9.08 10.91 3.67
C ALA A 109 -9.43 9.79 4.69
N PHE A 110 -8.64 9.58 5.76
CA PHE A 110 -9.02 8.63 6.81
C PHE A 110 -9.93 9.37 7.77
N LYS A 111 -11.23 9.08 7.66
CA LYS A 111 -12.27 9.64 8.53
C LYS A 111 -12.43 8.83 9.80
#